data_AF-Q30U20-F1
#
_entry.id   AF-Q30U20-F1
#
_cell.length_a   1.000
_cell.length_b   1.000
_cell.length_c   1.000
_cell.angle_alpha   90.00
_cell.angle_beta   90.00
_cell.angle_gamma   90.00
#
_symmetry.space_group_name_H-M   'P 1'
#
loop_
_entity.id
_entity.type
_entity.pdbx_description
1 polymer ?
#
loop_
_entity_poly.entity_id
_entity_poly.type
_entity_poly.pdbx_seq_one_letter_code
_entity_poly.pdbx_strand_id
1 'polypeptide(L)'
;MSKILYSNVNILIDEHNREILVNPADERFYYIGHKEMHSVFFDARLSLNENGIYTIEGRQTIYSEHSAMGSDYEKLLCKHPKELIKKSSLFWLFGLYKVRGVHKREVYCKYICRYKEYCIIQREKIISSEFAEDKSELKK
;
A
#
# COMPACT_ATOMS: atom_id res chain seq x y z
N MET A 1 11.38 27.25 4.46
CA MET A 1 12.12 26.10 3.91
C MET A 1 11.89 24.86 4.77
N SER A 2 11.80 23.66 4.17
CA SER A 2 11.71 22.41 4.95
C SER A 2 13.10 21.94 5.40
N LYS A 3 13.22 21.59 6.69
CA LYS A 3 14.42 20.97 7.25
C LYS A 3 14.33 19.45 7.03
N ILE A 4 15.37 18.86 6.45
CA ILE A 4 15.50 17.40 6.37
C ILE A 4 15.95 16.91 7.75
N LEU A 5 15.19 15.99 8.34
CA LEU A 5 15.54 15.37 9.61
C LEU A 5 16.28 14.05 9.36
N TYR A 6 15.77 13.25 8.42
CA TYR A 6 16.35 11.96 8.03
C TYR A 6 16.20 11.75 6.53
N SER A 7 17.14 11.00 5.95
CA SER A 7 17.15 10.60 4.54
C SER A 7 17.76 9.22 4.39
N ASN A 8 17.30 8.45 3.41
CA ASN A 8 17.76 7.08 3.15
C ASN A 8 17.59 6.19 4.39
N VAL A 9 16.38 6.19 4.94
CA VAL A 9 15.98 5.44 6.13
C VAL A 9 14.72 4.64 5.85
N ASN A 10 14.43 3.63 6.66
CA ASN A 10 13.12 3.00 6.68
C ASN A 10 12.29 3.62 7.80
N ILE A 11 11.02 3.95 7.53
CA ILE A 11 10.14 4.63 8.49
C ILE A 11 8.87 3.82 8.66
N LEU A 12 8.50 3.53 9.90
CA LEU A 12 7.21 2.95 10.26
C LEU A 12 6.34 4.02 10.93
N ILE A 13 5.10 4.14 10.48
CA ILE A 13 4.08 4.97 11.11
C ILE A 13 3.17 4.10 11.97
N ASP A 14 3.23 4.32 13.28
CA ASP A 14 2.26 3.78 14.22
C ASP A 14 1.26 4.87 14.60
N GLU A 15 0.13 4.90 13.89
CA GLU A 15 -0.93 5.87 14.16
C GLU A 15 -1.63 5.63 15.50
N HIS A 16 -1.65 4.38 16.00
CA HIS A 16 -2.31 4.04 17.26
C HIS A 16 -1.56 4.66 18.43
N ASN A 17 -0.24 4.47 18.46
CA ASN A 17 0.63 5.02 19.50
C ASN A 17 1.09 6.46 19.17
N ARG A 18 0.80 6.96 17.96
CA ARG A 18 1.23 8.27 17.43
C ARG A 18 2.74 8.41 17.37
N GLU A 19 3.40 7.34 16.95
CA GLU A 19 4.86 7.24 16.88
C GLU A 19 5.35 7.13 15.43
N ILE A 20 6.53 7.69 15.19
CA ILE A 20 7.27 7.54 13.93
C ILE A 20 8.56 6.83 14.30
N LEU A 21 8.69 5.57 13.91
CA LEU A 21 9.90 4.79 14.14
C LEU A 21 10.81 4.91 12.91
N VAL A 22 12.08 5.20 13.13
CA VAL A 22 13.08 5.41 12.07
C VAL A 22 14.19 4.37 12.23
N ASN A 23 14.36 3.54 11.21
CA ASN A 23 15.42 2.55 11.11
C ASN A 23 16.41 2.94 10.00
N PRO A 24 17.68 2.52 10.09
CA PRO A 24 18.60 2.51 8.96
C PRO A 24 18.00 1.79 7.73
N ALA A 25 18.40 2.18 6.51
CA ALA A 25 17.85 1.61 5.28
C ALA A 25 18.14 0.10 5.10
N ASP A 26 19.25 -0.37 5.66
CA ASP A 26 19.65 -1.78 5.67
C ASP A 26 18.93 -2.62 6.73
N GLU A 27 18.21 -1.99 7.66
CA GLU A 27 17.46 -2.64 8.73
C GLU A 27 15.96 -2.70 8.45
N ARG A 28 15.34 -3.84 8.74
CA ARG A 28 13.90 -4.08 8.52
C ARG A 28 13.12 -4.04 9.83
N PHE A 29 11.83 -3.74 9.76
CA PHE A 29 10.92 -3.91 10.89
C PHE A 29 10.47 -5.38 10.97
N TYR A 30 11.08 -6.16 11.86
CA TYR A 30 10.88 -7.61 11.94
C TYR A 30 9.50 -8.04 12.46
N TYR A 31 8.81 -7.17 13.20
CA TYR A 31 7.50 -7.47 13.81
C TYR A 31 6.30 -7.07 12.94
N ILE A 32 6.54 -6.49 11.76
CA ILE A 32 5.46 -5.99 10.89
C ILE A 32 5.00 -7.09 9.94
N GLY A 33 3.72 -7.44 10.05
CA GLY A 33 3.10 -8.40 9.14
C GLY A 33 2.83 -7.80 7.76
N HIS A 34 2.62 -8.64 6.75
CA HIS A 34 2.27 -8.19 5.39
C HIS A 34 1.07 -7.24 5.32
N LYS A 35 0.08 -7.42 6.21
CA LYS A 35 -1.11 -6.56 6.28
C LYS A 35 -0.79 -5.14 6.74
N GLU A 36 0.31 -4.96 7.45
CA GLU A 36 0.76 -3.70 8.06
C GLU A 36 1.89 -3.06 7.25
N MET A 37 2.37 -3.69 6.18
CA MET A 37 3.42 -3.14 5.32
C MET A 37 3.03 -1.83 4.63
N HIS A 38 1.74 -1.53 4.55
CA HIS A 38 1.25 -0.24 4.06
C HIS A 38 1.55 0.92 5.03
N SER A 39 2.03 0.65 6.24
CA SER A 39 2.47 1.65 7.22
C SER A 39 3.99 1.86 7.22
N VAL A 40 4.72 1.07 6.44
CA VAL A 40 6.18 1.15 6.30
C VAL A 40 6.55 1.89 5.02
N PHE A 41 7.50 2.81 5.13
CA PHE A 41 8.12 3.56 4.05
C PHE A 41 9.58 3.14 3.93
N PHE A 42 9.97 2.63 2.77
CA PHE A 42 11.34 2.25 2.44
C PHE A 42 12.05 3.36 1.67
N ASP A 43 13.36 3.48 1.87
CA ASP A 43 14.21 4.52 1.27
C ASP A 43 13.61 5.91 1.43
N ALA A 44 13.10 6.15 2.63
CA ALA A 44 12.28 7.28 2.96
C ALA A 44 13.12 8.49 3.34
N ARG A 45 12.47 9.65 3.24
CA ARG A 45 12.95 10.95 3.72
C ARG A 45 11.90 11.53 4.66
N LEU A 46 12.32 11.93 5.86
CA LEU A 46 11.50 12.70 6.79
C LEU A 46 11.94 14.16 6.77
N SER A 47 11.00 15.06 6.56
CA SER A 47 11.20 16.51 6.61
C SER A 47 10.18 17.19 7.51
N LEU A 48 10.57 18.33 8.08
CA LEU A 48 9.74 19.19 8.90
C LEU A 48 9.74 20.58 8.28
N ASN A 49 8.55 21.14 8.01
CA ASN A 49 8.43 22.51 7.55
C ASN A 49 8.29 23.52 8.70
N GLU A 50 8.36 24.81 8.37
CA GLU A 50 8.24 25.92 9.33
C GLU A 50 6.90 25.96 10.07
N ASN A 51 5.86 25.34 9.51
CA ASN A 51 4.53 25.24 10.11
C ASN A 51 4.37 24.03 11.05
N GLY A 52 5.47 23.34 11.38
CA GLY A 52 5.43 22.16 12.26
C GLY A 52 4.81 20.92 11.61
N ILE A 53 4.76 20.86 10.27
CA ILE A 53 4.20 19.72 9.53
C ILE A 53 5.32 18.77 9.13
N TYR A 54 5.16 17.51 9.54
CA TYR A 54 6.01 16.41 9.11
C TYR A 54 5.58 15.92 7.74
N THR A 55 6.57 15.62 6.91
CA THR A 55 6.39 15.03 5.58
C THR A 55 7.34 13.86 5.43
N ILE A 56 6.79 12.68 5.18
CA ILE A 56 7.52 11.46 4.89
C ILE A 56 7.29 11.12 3.43
N GLU A 57 8.37 10.98 2.68
CA GLU A 57 8.34 10.59 1.27
C GLU A 57 9.12 9.29 1.12
N GLY A 58 8.57 8.28 0.47
CA GLY A 58 9.24 6.99 0.34
C GLY A 58 8.41 5.95 -0.40
N ARG A 59 8.98 4.74 -0.52
CA ARG A 59 8.35 3.59 -1.18
C ARG A 59 7.49 2.82 -0.19
N GLN A 60 6.28 2.42 -0.59
CA GLN A 60 5.44 1.55 0.22
C GLN A 60 4.98 0.34 -0.58
N THR A 61 4.83 -0.79 0.12
CA THR A 61 4.21 -1.98 -0.45
C THR A 61 2.79 -2.11 0.05
N ILE A 62 1.83 -2.22 -0.87
CA ILE A 62 0.41 -2.36 -0.59
C ILE A 62 -0.06 -3.73 -1.09
N TYR A 63 -0.66 -4.50 -0.20
CA TYR A 63 -1.34 -5.74 -0.53
C TYR A 63 -2.85 -5.52 -0.48
N SER A 64 -3.56 -5.90 -1.54
CA SER A 64 -5.02 -5.83 -1.62
C SER A 64 -5.57 -7.20 -1.98
N GLU A 65 -6.42 -7.76 -1.12
CA GLU A 65 -7.12 -9.02 -1.37
C GLU A 65 -8.45 -8.73 -2.09
N HIS A 66 -8.70 -9.44 -3.17
CA HIS A 66 -9.93 -9.31 -3.94
C HIS A 66 -10.68 -10.64 -3.94
N SER A 67 -11.95 -10.60 -3.52
CA SER A 67 -12.87 -11.73 -3.54
C SER A 67 -14.27 -11.21 -3.83
N ALA A 68 -14.86 -11.61 -4.96
CA ALA A 68 -16.21 -11.22 -5.36
C ALA A 68 -16.80 -12.18 -6.39
N MET A 69 -18.10 -12.05 -6.66
CA MET A 69 -18.79 -12.73 -7.75
C MET A 69 -19.90 -11.82 -8.30
N GLY A 70 -20.13 -11.85 -9.61
CA GLY A 70 -21.17 -11.03 -10.24
C GLY A 70 -21.33 -11.34 -11.72
N SER A 71 -22.48 -11.00 -12.31
CA SER A 71 -22.76 -11.21 -13.74
C SER A 71 -22.36 -10.02 -14.63
N ASP A 72 -22.10 -8.86 -14.04
CA ASP A 72 -21.77 -7.61 -14.73
C ASP A 72 -20.26 -7.35 -14.65
N TYR A 73 -19.56 -7.55 -15.77
CA TYR A 73 -18.10 -7.43 -15.84
C TYR A 73 -17.62 -6.00 -15.61
N GLU A 74 -18.31 -5.00 -16.17
CA GLU A 74 -17.93 -3.59 -16.03
C GLU A 74 -18.04 -3.11 -14.59
N LYS A 75 -19.09 -3.53 -13.88
CA LYS A 75 -19.20 -3.25 -12.44
C LYS A 75 -18.09 -3.88 -11.61
N LEU A 76 -17.62 -5.07 -12.00
CA LEU A 76 -16.48 -5.71 -11.35
C LEU A 76 -15.18 -4.97 -11.65
N LEU A 77 -14.97 -4.52 -12.89
CA LEU A 77 -13.81 -3.71 -13.29
C LEU A 77 -13.69 -2.40 -12.52
N CYS A 78 -14.80 -1.78 -12.11
CA CYS A 78 -14.76 -0.57 -11.29
C CYS A 78 -14.12 -0.78 -9.92
N LYS A 79 -14.08 -2.02 -9.41
CA LYS A 79 -13.65 -2.34 -8.03
C LYS A 79 -12.47 -3.30 -7.97
N HIS A 80 -12.20 -4.01 -9.06
CA HIS A 80 -11.24 -5.09 -9.10
C HIS A 80 -10.34 -4.98 -10.34
N PRO A 81 -9.04 -5.32 -10.22
CA PRO A 81 -8.17 -5.44 -11.38
C PRO A 81 -8.69 -6.48 -12.35
N LYS A 82 -8.67 -6.17 -13.65
CA LYS A 82 -9.15 -7.08 -14.71
C LYS A 82 -8.43 -8.43 -14.66
N GLU A 83 -7.17 -8.44 -14.24
CA GLU A 83 -6.30 -9.61 -14.12
C GLU A 83 -6.83 -10.64 -13.13
N LEU A 84 -7.64 -10.22 -12.16
CA LEU A 84 -8.23 -11.08 -11.13
C LEU A 84 -9.67 -11.51 -11.46
N ILE A 85 -10.28 -10.99 -12.53
CA ILE A 85 -11.65 -11.31 -12.93
C ILE A 85 -11.64 -12.47 -13.91
N LYS A 86 -12.23 -13.60 -13.54
CA LYS A 86 -12.32 -14.82 -14.37
C LYS A 86 -13.78 -15.21 -14.58
N LYS A 87 -14.09 -15.83 -15.71
CA LYS A 87 -15.39 -16.50 -15.90
C LYS A 87 -15.50 -17.64 -14.89
N SER A 88 -16.63 -17.75 -14.19
CA SER A 88 -16.86 -18.88 -13.29
C SER A 88 -17.06 -20.17 -14.10
N SER A 89 -16.91 -21.33 -13.45
CA SER A 89 -17.23 -22.63 -14.05
C SER A 89 -18.70 -22.74 -14.50
N LEU A 90 -19.59 -21.95 -13.89
CA LEU A 90 -21.02 -21.88 -14.23
C LEU A 90 -21.37 -20.70 -15.16
N PHE A 91 -20.38 -20.09 -15.82
CA PHE A 91 -20.60 -18.93 -16.69
C PHE A 91 -21.58 -19.20 -17.82
N TRP A 92 -21.56 -20.41 -18.40
CA TRP A 92 -22.50 -20.80 -19.47
C TRP A 92 -23.96 -20.88 -19.01
N LEU A 93 -24.21 -21.09 -17.71
CA LEU A 93 -25.56 -21.22 -17.15
C LEU A 93 -26.08 -19.89 -16.59
N PHE A 94 -25.22 -19.10 -15.96
CA PHE A 94 -25.64 -17.92 -15.19
C PHE A 94 -24.92 -16.62 -15.58
N GLY A 95 -23.99 -16.66 -16.55
CA GLY A 95 -23.20 -15.49 -16.96
C GLY A 95 -22.30 -14.94 -15.85
N LEU A 96 -21.92 -15.76 -14.87
CA LEU A 96 -21.23 -15.30 -13.65
C LEU A 96 -19.71 -15.22 -13.82
N TYR A 97 -19.15 -14.08 -13.45
CA TYR A 97 -17.72 -13.86 -13.22
C TYR A 97 -17.38 -14.02 -11.75
N LYS A 98 -16.18 -14.52 -11.47
CA LYS A 98 -15.59 -14.64 -10.15
C LYS A 98 -14.32 -13.80 -10.09
N VAL A 99 -14.14 -13.06 -9.00
CA VAL A 99 -12.90 -12.35 -8.69
C VAL A 99 -12.22 -13.09 -7.55
N ARG A 100 -10.96 -13.48 -7.74
CA ARG A 100 -10.15 -14.06 -6.68
C ARG A 100 -8.67 -13.76 -6.93
N GLY A 101 -8.01 -13.28 -5.89
CA GLY A 101 -6.56 -13.19 -5.86
C GLY A 101 -6.08 -12.02 -5.02
N VAL A 102 -4.78 -11.77 -5.11
CA VAL A 102 -4.09 -10.71 -4.39
C VAL A 102 -3.36 -9.81 -5.37
N HIS A 103 -3.46 -8.51 -5.11
CA HIS A 103 -2.76 -7.47 -5.84
C HIS A 103 -1.68 -6.87 -4.94
N LYS A 104 -0.41 -7.06 -5.29
CA LYS A 104 0.73 -6.36 -4.68
C LYS A 104 1.05 -5.14 -5.53
N ARG A 105 1.23 -4.00 -4.88
CA ARG A 105 1.69 -2.76 -5.52
C ARG A 105 2.84 -2.18 -4.73
N GLU A 106 3.88 -1.75 -5.42
CA GLU A 106 4.82 -0.79 -4.86
C GLU A 106 4.47 0.59 -5.37
N VAL A 107 4.41 1.54 -4.45
CA VAL A 107 4.04 2.93 -4.75
C VAL A 107 5.03 3.87 -4.09
N TYR A 108 5.30 4.99 -4.76
CA TYR A 108 5.93 6.13 -4.11
C TYR A 108 4.84 6.97 -3.46
N CYS A 109 4.97 7.20 -2.16
CA CYS A 109 3.98 7.88 -1.35
C CYS A 109 4.59 9.06 -0.61
N LYS A 110 3.72 10.01 -0.32
CA LYS A 110 3.96 11.16 0.53
C LYS A 110 2.94 11.17 1.65
N TYR A 111 3.40 10.97 2.87
CA TYR A 111 2.62 11.05 4.09
C TYR A 111 2.86 12.41 4.74
N ILE A 112 1.78 13.13 5.02
CA ILE A 112 1.80 14.47 5.60
C ILE A 112 1.00 14.42 6.89
N CYS A 113 1.60 14.80 8.02
CA CYS A 113 0.85 15.02 9.25
C CYS A 113 1.37 16.24 10.01
N ARG A 114 0.47 16.93 10.70
CA ARG A 114 0.85 17.87 11.75
C ARG A 114 0.87 17.11 13.08
N TYR A 115 1.78 17.50 13.98
CA TYR A 115 1.81 16.96 15.33
C TYR A 115 0.41 17.07 15.99
N LYS A 116 -0.18 15.93 16.36
CA LYS A 116 -1.53 15.74 16.94
C LYS A 116 -2.75 15.92 16.02
N GLU A 117 -2.58 16.10 14.70
CA GLU A 117 -3.69 16.18 13.73
C GLU A 117 -3.76 14.95 12.83
N TYR A 118 -4.80 14.90 11.98
CA TYR A 118 -5.05 13.82 11.03
C TYR A 118 -3.91 13.64 10.01
N CYS A 119 -3.67 12.40 9.62
CA CYS A 119 -2.78 12.00 8.55
C CYS A 119 -3.41 12.25 7.16
N ILE A 120 -2.61 12.73 6.21
CA ILE A 120 -2.91 12.66 4.78
C ILE A 120 -1.86 11.78 4.09
N ILE A 121 -2.30 10.69 3.45
CA ILE A 121 -1.45 9.83 2.60
C ILE A 121 -1.76 10.12 1.14
N GLN A 122 -0.79 10.63 0.41
CA GLN A 122 -0.83 10.82 -1.03
C GLN A 122 0.03 9.77 -1.73
N ARG A 123 -0.52 9.06 -2.71
CA ARG A 123 0.23 8.12 -3.55
C ARG A 123 0.58 8.84 -4.85
N GLU A 124 1.85 9.13 -5.06
CA GLU A 124 2.31 9.97 -6.17
C GLU A 124 2.57 9.16 -7.45
N LYS A 125 3.04 7.91 -7.30
CA LYS A 125 3.41 7.06 -8.43
C LYS A 125 3.27 5.59 -8.11
N ILE A 126 2.78 4.79 -9.06
CA ILE A 126 2.90 3.32 -9.02
C ILE A 126 4.26 2.95 -9.59
N ILE A 127 5.06 2.24 -8.80
CA ILE A 127 6.41 1.77 -9.17
C ILE A 127 6.29 0.41 -9.85
N SER A 128 5.60 -0.54 -9.19
CA SER A 128 5.41 -1.90 -9.68
C SER A 128 4.05 -2.45 -9.26
N SER A 129 3.57 -3.47 -9.97
CA SER A 129 2.26 -4.09 -9.76
C SER A 129 2.31 -5.56 -10.14
N GLU A 130 1.90 -6.44 -9.23
CA GLU A 130 1.92 -7.89 -9.40
C GLU A 130 0.59 -8.50 -8.92
N PHE A 131 0.14 -9.55 -9.61
CA PHE A 131 -1.12 -10.25 -9.32
C PHE A 131 -0.85 -11.74 -9.12
N ALA A 132 -1.54 -12.35 -8.16
CA ALA A 132 -1.44 -13.79 -7.89
C ALA A 132 -2.78 -14.37 -7.44
N GLU A 133 -2.96 -15.68 -7.58
CA GLU A 133 -4.15 -16.36 -7.03
C GLU A 133 -4.04 -16.52 -5.51
N ASP A 134 -2.84 -16.83 -5.03
CA ASP A 134 -2.51 -16.97 -3.61
C ASP A 134 -1.35 -16.04 -3.20
N LYS A 135 -1.33 -15.66 -1.92
CA LYS A 135 -0.31 -14.78 -1.34
C LYS A 135 1.09 -15.38 -1.39
N SER A 136 1.19 -16.70 -1.28
CA SER A 136 2.46 -17.43 -1.29
C SER A 136 3.21 -17.33 -2.63
N GLU A 137 2.52 -16.96 -3.70
CA GLU A 137 3.07 -16.82 -5.05
C GLU A 137 3.70 -15.44 -5.30
N LEU A 138 3.40 -14.45 -4.44
CA LEU A 138 3.98 -13.12 -4.54
C LEU A 138 5.37 -13.12 -3.91
N LYS A 139 6.38 -12.66 -4.66
CA LYS A 139 7.73 -12.47 -4.10
C LYS A 139 7.65 -11.54 -2.90
N LYS A 140 8.35 -11.88 -1.81
CA LYS A 140 8.45 -11.01 -0.63
C LYS A 140 9.08 -9.68 -1.01
#